data_AF-A0A6G3WJS5-F1
#
_entry.id   AF-A0A6G3WJS5-F1
#
_cell.length_a   1.000
_cell.length_b   1.000
_cell.length_c   1.000
_cell.angle_alpha   90.00
_cell.angle_beta   90.00
_cell.angle_gamma   90.00
#
_symmetry.space_group_name_H-M   'P 1'
#
loop_
_entity.id
_entity.type
_entity.pdbx_description
1 polymer ?
#
loop_
_entity_poly.entity_id
_entity_poly.type
_entity_poly.pdbx_seq_one_letter_code
_entity_poly.pdbx_strand_id
1 'polypeptide(L)'
;VYIGFTVGLGHHTIKKVDAWVAHRWFGGPPPVKPPKYGMARAVHEWRTAARWILAAVVALGLLQAAIWYVGSGGEISSLRGWQQKMGLVIGINLIIAGGYTVFPKQAPKGAVTEREPADR
;
A
#
# COMPACT_ATOMS: atom_id res chain seq x y z
N VAL A 1 13.46 -7.78 -5.93
CA VAL A 1 12.14 -7.60 -5.27
C VAL A 1 12.27 -7.08 -3.84
N TYR A 2 13.06 -7.72 -2.98
CA TYR A 2 13.30 -7.26 -1.60
C TYR A 2 13.74 -5.78 -1.52
N ILE A 3 14.73 -5.37 -2.33
CA ILE A 3 15.19 -3.97 -2.39
C ILE A 3 14.05 -3.01 -2.75
N GLY A 4 13.25 -3.35 -3.76
CA GLY A 4 12.08 -2.57 -4.14
C GLY A 4 11.09 -2.41 -2.99
N PHE A 5 10.78 -3.51 -2.28
CA PHE A 5 9.92 -3.48 -1.10
C PHE A 5 10.46 -2.54 -0.02
N THR A 6 11.76 -2.63 0.29
CA THR A 6 12.40 -1.74 1.27
C THR A 6 12.27 -0.27 0.87
N VAL A 7 12.49 0.06 -0.40
CA VAL A 7 12.36 1.44 -0.91
C VAL A 7 10.90 1.92 -0.87
N GLY A 8 9.95 1.13 -1.33
CA GLY A 8 8.55 1.56 -1.44
C GLY A 8 7.79 1.55 -0.11
N LEU A 9 8.04 0.55 0.74
CA LEU A 9 7.25 0.31 1.96
C LEU A 9 8.06 0.46 3.25
N GLY A 10 9.39 0.35 3.23
CA GLY A 10 10.23 0.25 4.43
C GLY A 10 9.95 1.33 5.47
N HIS A 11 10.06 2.60 5.08
CA HIS A 11 9.83 3.73 6.00
C HIS A 11 8.43 3.74 6.62
N HIS A 12 7.42 3.38 5.82
CA HIS A 12 6.04 3.33 6.30
C HIS A 12 5.80 2.16 7.25
N THR A 13 6.40 1.01 6.96
CA THR A 13 6.35 -0.17 7.82
C THR A 13 7.02 0.11 9.15
N ILE A 14 8.22 0.70 9.16
CA ILE A 14 8.95 1.07 10.38
C ILE A 14 8.08 1.97 11.26
N LYS A 15 7.57 3.09 10.72
CA LYS A 15 6.70 4.00 11.48
C LYS A 15 5.46 3.33 12.08
N LYS A 16 4.86 2.38 11.36
CA LYS A 16 3.70 1.64 11.86
C LYS A 16 4.07 0.70 12.99
N VAL A 17 5.18 -0.01 12.85
CA VAL A 17 5.70 -0.91 13.88
C VAL A 17 6.08 -0.09 15.12
N ASP A 18 6.78 1.02 14.96
CA ASP A 18 7.17 1.91 16.06
C ASP A 18 5.95 2.41 16.84
N ALA A 19 4.90 2.87 16.13
CA ALA A 19 3.66 3.33 16.76
C ALA A 19 2.93 2.19 17.51
N TRP A 20 2.94 0.99 16.95
CA TRP A 20 2.32 -0.17 17.60
C TRP A 20 3.09 -0.59 18.86
N VAL A 21 4.42 -0.62 18.79
CA VAL A 21 5.30 -0.93 19.92
C VAL A 21 5.11 0.12 21.03
N ALA A 22 5.13 1.40 20.67
CA ALA A 22 4.92 2.51 21.58
C ALA A 22 3.58 2.38 22.33
N HIS A 23 2.50 2.08 21.60
CA HIS A 23 1.19 1.86 22.20
C HIS A 23 1.15 0.60 23.10
N ARG A 24 1.77 -0.51 22.67
CA ARG A 24 1.66 -1.80 23.37
C ARG A 24 2.48 -1.87 24.65
N TRP A 25 3.64 -1.23 24.69
CA TRP A 25 4.61 -1.38 25.79
C TRP A 25 5.02 -0.07 26.47
N PHE A 26 4.87 1.09 25.83
CA PHE A 26 5.39 2.36 26.35
C PHE A 26 4.30 3.40 26.64
N GLY A 27 3.03 3.00 26.70
CA GLY A 27 1.91 3.90 26.99
C GLY A 27 1.64 4.95 25.91
N GLY A 28 2.16 4.76 24.69
CA GLY A 28 1.96 5.66 23.57
C GLY A 28 0.50 5.71 23.09
N PRO A 29 0.10 6.75 22.35
CA PRO A 29 -1.26 6.90 21.84
C PRO A 29 -1.65 5.77 20.87
N PRO A 30 -2.94 5.43 20.73
CA PRO A 30 -3.40 4.37 19.86
C PRO A 30 -3.03 4.63 18.39
N PRO A 31 -2.56 3.61 17.64
CA PRO A 31 -2.20 3.78 16.25
C PRO A 31 -3.41 4.23 15.42
N VAL A 32 -3.19 5.24 14.58
CA VAL A 32 -4.24 5.83 13.72
C VAL A 32 -4.86 4.77 12.82
N LYS A 33 -6.17 4.57 12.99
CA LYS A 33 -6.95 3.63 12.19
C LYS A 33 -7.09 4.17 10.76
N PRO A 34 -7.03 3.31 9.73
CA PRO A 34 -7.26 3.76 8.37
C PRO A 34 -8.68 4.33 8.21
N PRO A 35 -8.87 5.37 7.38
CA PRO A 35 -10.20 5.90 7.11
C PRO A 35 -11.10 4.79 6.56
N LYS A 36 -12.36 4.79 6.98
CA LYS A 36 -13.31 3.71 6.65
C LYS A 36 -14.20 4.02 5.45
N TYR A 37 -14.43 5.30 5.15
CA TYR A 37 -15.46 5.73 4.21
C TYR A 37 -15.02 6.95 3.38
N GLY A 38 -15.75 7.18 2.29
CA GLY A 38 -15.68 8.37 1.45
C GLY A 38 -14.32 8.60 0.80
N MET A 39 -14.08 9.87 0.42
CA MET A 39 -12.87 10.29 -0.30
C MET A 39 -11.58 10.02 0.49
N ALA A 40 -11.63 10.12 1.83
CA ALA A 40 -10.49 9.80 2.68
C ALA A 40 -10.05 8.33 2.54
N ARG A 41 -10.99 7.39 2.33
CA ARG A 41 -10.66 5.99 2.04
C ARG A 41 -9.97 5.86 0.69
N ALA A 42 -10.52 6.47 -0.35
CA ALA A 42 -9.95 6.42 -1.70
C ALA A 42 -8.50 6.95 -1.70
N VAL A 43 -8.25 8.11 -1.07
CA VAL A 43 -6.90 8.67 -0.93
C VAL A 43 -5.96 7.73 -0.18
N HIS A 44 -6.44 7.06 0.87
CA HIS A 44 -5.64 6.08 1.61
C HIS A 44 -5.21 4.90 0.73
N GLU A 45 -6.13 4.38 -0.09
CA GLU A 45 -5.85 3.29 -1.02
C GLU A 45 -4.88 3.74 -2.12
N TRP A 46 -5.07 4.92 -2.70
CA TRP A 46 -4.13 5.48 -3.68
C TRP A 46 -2.72 5.66 -3.12
N ARG A 47 -2.59 6.14 -1.87
CA ARG A 47 -1.28 6.22 -1.21
C ARG A 47 -0.66 4.83 -1.00
N THR A 48 -1.47 3.83 -0.69
CA THR A 48 -0.99 2.45 -0.52
C THR A 48 -0.55 1.86 -1.86
N ALA A 49 -1.36 2.03 -2.90
CA ALA A 49 -1.04 1.65 -4.27
C ALA A 49 0.26 2.31 -4.74
N ALA A 50 0.42 3.62 -4.53
CA ALA A 50 1.62 4.36 -4.93
C ALA A 50 2.92 3.78 -4.33
N ARG A 51 2.88 3.32 -3.06
CA ARG A 51 4.04 2.69 -2.40
C ARG A 51 4.38 1.34 -3.02
N TRP A 52 3.37 0.52 -3.32
CA TRP A 52 3.56 -0.77 -4.00
C TRP A 52 4.05 -0.59 -5.44
N ILE A 53 3.50 0.40 -6.15
CA ILE A 53 3.94 0.76 -7.50
C ILE A 53 5.40 1.22 -7.47
N LEU A 54 5.77 2.09 -6.53
CA LEU A 54 7.17 2.51 -6.37
C LEU A 54 8.10 1.31 -6.12
N ALA A 55 7.71 0.40 -5.22
CA ALA A 55 8.48 -0.82 -4.97
C ALA A 55 8.63 -1.69 -6.22
N ALA A 56 7.55 -1.86 -6.99
CA ALA A 56 7.56 -2.63 -8.23
C ALA A 56 8.42 -1.97 -9.31
N VAL A 57 8.34 -0.65 -9.48
CA VAL A 57 9.15 0.12 -10.44
C VAL A 57 10.63 0.01 -10.13
N VAL A 58 11.02 0.15 -8.86
CA VAL A 58 12.42 -0.03 -8.44
C VAL A 58 12.89 -1.46 -8.73
N ALA A 59 12.07 -2.47 -8.42
CA ALA A 59 12.40 -3.86 -8.73
C ALA A 59 12.53 -4.08 -10.25
N LEU A 60 11.63 -3.53 -11.05
CA LEU A 60 11.68 -3.60 -12.52
C LEU A 60 12.94 -2.96 -13.09
N GLY A 61 13.33 -1.79 -12.60
CA GLY A 61 14.56 -1.11 -13.01
C GLY A 61 15.81 -1.94 -12.70
N LEU A 62 15.90 -2.54 -11.51
CA LEU A 62 17.01 -3.42 -11.14
C LEU A 62 17.05 -4.70 -11.99
N LEU A 63 15.89 -5.33 -12.23
CA LEU A 63 15.81 -6.50 -13.11
C LEU A 63 16.22 -6.16 -14.54
N GLN A 64 15.82 -4.98 -15.03
CA GLN A 64 16.16 -4.51 -16.37
C GLN A 64 17.67 -4.24 -16.50
N ALA A 65 18.27 -3.62 -15.49
CA ALA A 65 19.71 -3.41 -15.42
C ALA A 65 20.49 -4.75 -15.41
N ALA A 66 20.01 -5.74 -14.66
CA ALA A 66 20.62 -7.07 -14.65
C ALA A 66 20.52 -7.78 -16.01
N ILE A 67 19.40 -7.64 -16.73
CA ILE A 67 19.26 -8.17 -18.09
C ILE A 67 20.29 -7.54 -19.03
N TRP A 68 20.47 -6.20 -18.97
CA TRP A 68 21.48 -5.51 -19.78
C TRP A 68 22.91 -5.92 -19.41
N TYR A 69 23.17 -6.14 -18.12
CA TYR A 69 24.48 -6.54 -17.63
C TYR A 69 24.89 -7.94 -18.10
N VAL A 70 23.97 -8.89 -18.08
CA VAL A 70 24.24 -10.29 -18.47
C VAL A 70 24.39 -10.46 -19.99
N GLY A 71 23.78 -9.58 -20.79
CA GLY A 71 23.89 -9.59 -22.25
C GLY A 71 23.14 -10.74 -22.93
N SER A 72 23.32 -10.90 -24.24
CA SER A 72 22.54 -11.81 -25.09
C SER A 72 22.82 -13.31 -24.88
N GLY A 73 23.90 -13.65 -24.16
CA GLY A 73 24.32 -15.03 -23.92
C GLY A 73 23.83 -15.64 -22.61
N GLY A 74 23.17 -14.87 -21.74
CA GLY A 74 22.71 -15.39 -20.45
C GLY A 74 21.21 -15.68 -20.37
N GLU A 75 20.85 -16.56 -19.43
CA GLU A 75 19.48 -16.96 -19.17
C GLU A 75 18.69 -15.84 -18.47
N ILE A 76 17.85 -15.12 -19.23
CA ILE A 76 17.03 -14.01 -18.73
C ILE A 76 15.55 -14.38 -18.51
N SER A 77 15.17 -15.64 -18.74
CA SER A 77 13.78 -16.11 -18.64
C SER A 77 13.19 -15.85 -17.26
N SER A 78 13.93 -16.20 -16.20
CA SER A 78 13.54 -15.99 -14.80
C SER A 78 13.40 -14.50 -14.46
N LEU A 79 14.32 -13.65 -14.93
CA LEU A 79 14.25 -12.19 -14.73
C LEU A 79 12.98 -11.60 -15.36
N ARG A 80 12.66 -12.01 -16.58
CA ARG A 80 11.45 -11.57 -17.30
C ARG A 80 10.17 -12.07 -16.63
N GLY A 81 10.16 -13.30 -16.13
CA GLY A 81 9.05 -13.84 -15.34
C GLY A 81 8.78 -13.00 -14.08
N TRP A 82 9.83 -12.53 -13.41
CA TRP A 82 9.67 -11.59 -12.29
C TRP A 82 9.18 -10.21 -12.72
N GLN A 83 9.61 -9.70 -13.89
CA GLN A 83 9.07 -8.43 -14.42
C GLN A 83 7.56 -8.52 -14.67
N GLN A 84 7.07 -9.61 -15.26
CA GLN A 84 5.63 -9.84 -15.46
C GLN A 84 4.87 -9.85 -14.13
N LYS A 85 5.39 -10.54 -13.11
CA LYS A 85 4.79 -10.54 -11.77
C LYS A 85 4.70 -9.13 -11.18
N MET A 86 5.73 -8.29 -11.34
CA MET A 86 5.69 -6.90 -10.87
C MET A 86 4.68 -6.05 -11.65
N GLY A 87 4.53 -6.29 -12.95
CA GLY A 87 3.47 -5.69 -13.76
C GLY A 87 2.07 -6.04 -13.24
N LEU A 88 1.83 -7.31 -12.88
CA LEU A 88 0.57 -7.74 -12.26
C LEU A 88 0.33 -7.06 -10.90
N VAL A 89 1.36 -6.92 -10.06
CA VAL A 89 1.25 -6.20 -8.78
C VAL A 89 0.80 -4.75 -9.00
N ILE A 90 1.39 -4.06 -9.99
CA ILE A 90 1.00 -2.69 -10.36
C ILE A 90 -0.47 -2.67 -10.83
N GLY A 91 -0.83 -3.56 -11.76
CA GLY A 91 -2.19 -3.63 -12.31
C GLY A 91 -3.26 -3.86 -11.24
N ILE A 92 -3.04 -4.82 -10.32
CA ILE A 92 -3.96 -5.09 -9.22
C ILE A 92 -4.12 -3.87 -8.30
N ASN A 93 -3.02 -3.18 -7.96
CA ASN A 93 -3.09 -1.99 -7.12
C ASN A 93 -3.87 -0.85 -7.78
N LEU A 94 -3.68 -0.64 -9.09
CA LEU A 94 -4.42 0.36 -9.86
C LEU A 94 -5.91 0.04 -9.93
N ILE A 95 -6.27 -1.23 -10.16
CA ILE A 95 -7.68 -1.67 -10.18
C ILE A 95 -8.33 -1.43 -8.82
N ILE A 96 -7.69 -1.81 -7.72
CA ILE A 96 -8.24 -1.61 -6.37
C ILE A 96 -8.40 -0.11 -6.08
N ALA A 97 -7.36 0.69 -6.29
CA ALA A 97 -7.40 2.12 -6.00
C ALA A 97 -8.43 2.86 -6.89
N GLY A 98 -8.47 2.54 -8.18
CA GLY A 98 -9.46 3.05 -9.12
C GLY A 98 -10.88 2.65 -8.74
N GLY A 99 -11.09 1.41 -8.27
CA GLY A 99 -12.38 0.92 -7.80
C GLY A 99 -12.93 1.74 -6.64
N TYR A 100 -12.10 2.14 -5.67
CA TYR A 100 -12.52 3.02 -4.56
C TYR A 100 -12.77 4.48 -4.98
N THR A 101 -12.22 4.91 -6.11
CA THR A 101 -12.51 6.23 -6.68
C THR A 101 -13.83 6.22 -7.44
N VAL A 102 -14.10 5.18 -8.23
CA VAL A 102 -15.34 5.06 -9.02
C VAL A 102 -16.53 4.67 -8.14
N PHE A 103 -16.30 3.85 -7.12
CA PHE A 103 -17.33 3.36 -6.20
C PHE A 103 -16.96 3.71 -4.74
N PRO A 104 -17.12 4.98 -4.32
CA PRO A 104 -16.75 5.40 -2.98
C PRO A 104 -17.61 4.70 -1.91
N LYS A 105 -16.95 4.10 -0.92
CA LYS A 105 -17.61 3.40 0.18
C LYS A 105 -18.34 4.40 1.08
N GLN A 106 -19.67 4.31 1.14
CA GLN A 106 -20.52 5.22 1.93
C GLN A 106 -20.60 4.79 3.40
N ALA A 107 -20.77 5.76 4.31
CA ALA A 107 -21.00 5.49 5.73
C ALA A 107 -22.45 5.00 5.96
N PRO A 108 -22.72 4.14 6.95
CA PRO A 108 -24.08 3.75 7.31
C PRO A 108 -24.89 4.98 7.72
N LYS A 109 -26.09 5.17 7.15
CA LYS A 109 -26.94 6.37 7.31
C LYS A 109 -27.56 6.58 8.71
N GLY A 110 -27.07 5.95 9.77
CA GLY A 110 -27.76 5.94 11.08
C GLY A 110 -26.92 6.30 12.32
N ALA A 111 -25.62 6.56 12.20
CA ALA A 111 -24.74 6.68 13.39
C ALA A 111 -24.79 8.03 14.14
N VAL A 112 -25.67 8.95 13.77
CA VAL A 112 -25.72 10.31 14.35
C VAL A 112 -26.95 10.53 15.25
N THR A 113 -27.97 9.68 15.20
CA THR A 113 -29.22 9.90 15.95
C THR A 113 -29.21 9.34 17.39
N GLU A 114 -28.28 8.44 17.75
CA GLU A 114 -28.31 7.75 19.05
C GLU A 114 -27.35 8.33 20.10
N ARG A 115 -27.30 9.66 20.19
CA ARG A 115 -26.75 10.37 21.35
C ARG A 115 -27.68 11.52 21.72
N GLU A 116 -28.92 11.19 22.02
CA GLU A 116 -29.77 12.06 22.83
C GLU A 116 -29.39 11.84 24.31
N PRO A 117 -29.01 12.88 25.06
CA PRO A 117 -28.63 12.72 26.47
C PRO A 117 -29.89 12.48 27.30
N ALA A 118 -30.03 11.26 27.83
CA ALA A 118 -30.97 10.98 28.90
C ALA A 118 -30.40 11.55 30.21
N ASP A 119 -30.65 12.83 30.47
CA ASP A 119 -30.57 13.41 31.80
C ASP A 119 -31.65 14.49 31.96
N ARG A 120 -32.81 14.07 32.49
CA ARG A 120 -33.75 14.86 33.29
C ARG A 120 -34.50 13.93 34.23
#